data_AF-A0A1H8WBM6-F1
#
_entry.id   AF-A0A1H8WBM6-F1
#
_cell.length_a   1.000
_cell.length_b   1.000
_cell.length_c   1.000
_cell.angle_alpha   90.00
_cell.angle_beta   90.00
_cell.angle_gamma   90.00
#
_symmetry.space_group_name_H-M   'P 1'
#
loop_
_entity.id
_entity.type
_entity.pdbx_description
1 polymer ?
#
loop_
_entity_poly.entity_id
_entity_poly.type
_entity_poly.pdbx_seq_one_letter_code
_entity_poly.pdbx_strand_id
1 'polypeptide(L)' 'MYLGIDVHKRYAQVAVMDEAGELVEEVRVENANLDDFAQRYAGAEAALEATSNYYHMALSS' A
#
# COMPACT_ATOMS: atom_id res chain seq x y z
N MET A 1 -6.45 5.54 -8.04
CA MET A 1 -5.89 5.64 -6.67
C MET A 1 -4.49 5.07 -6.66
N TYR A 2 -3.64 5.58 -5.76
CA TYR A 2 -2.26 5.15 -5.59
C TYR A 2 -2.00 4.71 -4.15
N LEU A 3 -1.24 3.64 -3.97
CA LEU A 3 -0.85 3.14 -2.65
C LEU A 3 0.68 3.22 -2.50
N GLY A 4 1.15 3.87 -1.43
CA GLY A 4 2.52 3.75 -0.94
C GLY A 4 2.55 2.82 0.26
N ILE A 5 3.29 1.72 0.18
CA ILE A 5 3.38 0.71 1.23
C ILE A 5 4.85 0.59 1.67
N ASP A 6 5.16 0.98 2.90
CA ASP A 6 6.46 0.76 3.53
C ASP A 6 6.35 -0.43 4.50
N VAL A 7 6.96 -1.55 4.12
CA VAL A 7 6.92 -2.81 4.87
C VAL A 7 8.10 -2.91 5.84
N HIS A 8 7.78 -3.10 7.11
CA HIS A 8 8.74 -3.42 8.18
C HIS A 8 8.53 -4.84 8.72
N LYS A 9 9.31 -5.23 9.76
CA LYS A 9 9.34 -6.60 10.30
C LYS A 9 7.99 -7.17 10.77
N ARG A 10 7.02 -6.33 11.16
CA ARG A 10 5.73 -6.76 11.71
C ARG A 10 4.52 -5.99 11.18
N TYR A 11 4.77 -4.78 10.69
CA TYR A 11 3.74 -3.87 10.22
C TYR A 11 4.20 -3.23 8.93
N ALA A 12 3.22 -2.83 8.12
CA ALA A 12 3.41 -1.91 7.01
C ALA A 12 2.78 -0.56 7.35
N GLN A 13 3.44 0.53 6.96
CA GLN A 13 2.82 1.84 6.89
C GLN A 13 2.24 2.00 5.48
N VAL A 14 0.97 2.36 5.37
CA VAL A 14 0.28 2.52 4.08
C VAL A 14 -0.26 3.93 3.97
N ALA A 15 0.08 4.61 2.88
CA ALA A 15 -0.50 5.86 2.44
C ALA A 15 -1.33 5.60 1.17
N VAL A 16 -2.57 6.06 1.17
CA VAL A 16 -3.47 5.97 0.02
C VAL A 16 -3.71 7.38 -0.51
N MET A 17 -3.50 7.56 -1.81
CA MET A 17 -3.74 8.81 -2.51
C MET A 17 -4.84 8.62 -3.57
N ASP A 18 -5.63 9.67 -3.77
CA ASP A 18 -6.56 9.73 -4.88
C ASP A 18 -5.84 10.01 -6.22
N GLU A 19 -6.59 10.17 -7.30
CA GLU A 19 -6.02 10.42 -8.63
C GLU A 19 -5.44 11.83 -8.80
N ALA A 20 -5.84 12.77 -7.93
CA ALA A 20 -5.25 14.11 -7.88
C ALA A 20 -3.92 14.12 -7.08
N GLY A 21 -3.58 13.01 -6.43
CA GLY A 21 -2.39 12.88 -5.58
C GLY A 21 -2.62 13.34 -4.14
N GLU A 22 -3.88 13.53 -3.73
CA GLU A 22 -4.22 13.96 -2.38
C GLU A 22 -4.32 12.75 -1.44
N LEU A 23 -3.77 12.89 -0.22
CA LEU A 23 -3.80 11.84 0.79
C LEU A 23 -5.23 11.61 1.30
N VAL A 24 -5.75 10.41 1.11
CA VAL A 24 -7.10 10.00 1.54
C VAL A 24 -7.08 9.11 2.78
N GLU A 25 -6.03 8.32 2.98
CA GLU A 25 -5.89 7.46 4.17
C GLU A 25 -4.41 7.24 4.49
N GLU A 26 -4.08 7.27 5.78
CA GLU A 26 -2.80 6.81 6.28
C GLU A 26 -3.02 5.86 7.46
N VAL A 27 -2.44 4.67 7.38
CA VAL A 27 -2.75 3.60 8.31
C VAL A 27 -1.58 2.65 8.48
N ARG A 28 -1.43 2.15 9.70
CA ARG A 28 -0.48 1.10 10.04
C ARG A 28 -1.19 -0.23 10.07
N VAL A 29 -0.76 -1.17 9.24
CA VAL A 29 -1.39 -2.47 9.05
C VAL A 29 -0.43 -3.56 9.53
N GLU A 30 -0.91 -4.57 10.25
CA GLU A 30 -0.12 -5.77 10.51
C GLU A 30 0.17 -6.50 9.20
N ASN A 31 1.40 -6.99 9.01
CA ASN A 31 1.77 -7.64 7.75
C ASN A 31 0.84 -8.82 7.39
N ALA A 32 0.31 -9.52 8.39
CA ALA A 32 -0.63 -10.63 8.20
C ALA A 32 -1.97 -10.19 7.59
N ASN A 33 -2.34 -8.92 7.72
CA ASN A 33 -3.61 -8.37 7.25
C ASN A 33 -3.43 -7.44 6.04
N LEU A 34 -2.20 -7.31 5.52
CA LEU A 34 -1.89 -6.38 4.44
C LEU A 34 -2.59 -6.76 3.13
N ASP A 35 -2.77 -8.05 2.86
CA ASP A 35 -3.48 -8.54 1.69
C ASP A 35 -4.98 -8.17 1.75
N ASP A 36 -5.64 -8.49 2.86
CA ASP A 36 -7.04 -8.11 3.12
C ASP A 36 -7.25 -6.59 3.02
N PHE A 37 -6.28 -5.82 3.54
CA PHE A 37 -6.29 -4.36 3.44
C PHE A 37 -6.19 -3.89 1.98
N ALA A 38 -5.27 -4.47 1.20
CA ALA A 38 -4.99 -4.08 -0.18
C ALA A 38 -6.15 -4.41 -1.12
N GLN A 39 -6.91 -5.47 -0.86
CA GLN A 39 -8.11 -5.82 -1.64
C GLN A 39 -9.15 -4.70 -1.70
N ARG A 40 -9.21 -3.84 -0.66
CA ARG A 40 -10.10 -2.67 -0.65
C ARG A 40 -9.78 -1.66 -1.76
N TYR A 41 -8.56 -1.71 -2.29
CA TYR A 41 -8.06 -0.84 -3.35
C TYR A 41 -7.67 -1.63 -4.59
N ALA A 42 -8.32 -2.77 -4.85
CA ALA A 42 -8.16 -3.52 -6.08
C ALA A 42 -8.34 -2.59 -7.31
N GLY A 43 -7.42 -2.69 -8.27
CA GLY A 43 -7.34 -1.79 -9.43
C GLY A 43 -6.50 -0.52 -9.21
N ALA A 44 -6.01 -0.26 -8.00
CA ALA A 44 -5.06 0.81 -7.73
C ALA A 44 -3.63 0.43 -8.15
N GLU A 45 -2.81 1.46 -8.41
CA GLU A 45 -1.37 1.29 -8.60
C GLU A 45 -0.66 1.37 -7.25
N ALA A 46 0.25 0.45 -6.96
CA ALA A 46 0.97 0.39 -5.70
C ALA A 46 2.49 0.48 -5.89
N ALA A 47 3.10 1.29 -5.04
CA ALA A 47 4.51 1.34 -4.76
C ALA A 47 4.77 0.62 -3.44
N LEU A 48 5.66 -0.38 -3.44
CA LEU A 48 6.04 -1.14 -2.27
C LEU A 48 7.52 -0.94 -1.98
N GLU A 49 7.82 -0.37 -0.83
CA GLU A 49 9.15 -0.27 -0.26
C GLU A 49 9.29 -1.31 0.86
N ALA A 50 10.32 -2.15 0.77
CA ALA A 50 10.80 -2.92 1.89
C ALA A 50 12.19 -2.40 2.24
N THR A 51 12.62 -2.53 3.50
CA THR A 51 13.90 -2.00 4.06
C THR A 51 15.17 -2.31 3.24
N SER A 52 15.11 -3.17 2.22
CA SER A 52 16.22 -3.48 1.30
C SER A 52 15.90 -3.37 -0.20
N ASN A 53 14.64 -3.23 -0.62
CA ASN A 53 14.23 -3.28 -2.03
C ASN A 53 12.94 -2.47 -2.29
N TYR A 54 12.79 -1.98 -3.51
CA TYR A 54 11.59 -1.27 -3.96
C TYR A 54 10.96 -1.95 -5.17
N TYR A 55 9.64 -2.04 -5.19
CA TYR A 55 8.84 -2.68 -6.24
C TYR A 55 7.66 -1.80 -6.63
N HIS A 56 7.32 -1.81 -7.92
CA HIS A 56 6.05 -1.27 -8.42
C HIS A 56 5.18 -2.41 -8.90
N MET A 57 3.91 -2.42 -8.50
CA MET A 57 2.96 -3.46 -8.87
C MET A 57 1.54 -2.89 -8.95
N ALA A 58 0.76 -3.37 -9.92
CA ALA A 58 -0.66 -3.06 -10.01
C ALA A 58 -1.45 -4.07 -9.16
N LEU A 59 -2.42 -3.61 -8.37
CA LEU A 59 -3.31 -4.49 -7.61
C LEU A 59 -4.40 -5.02 -8.55
N SER A 60 -4.46 -6.33 -8.77
CA SER A 60 -5.48 -6.96 -9.61
C SER A 60 -6.83 -7.07 -8.88
N SER A 61 -7.92 -6.97 -9.64
CA SER A 61 -9.31 -7.21 -9.21
C SER A 61 -9.61 -8.67 -8.93
#